data_AF-A0A349MQ41-F1
#
_entry.id   AF-A0A349MQ41-F1
#
_cell.length_a   1.000
_cell.length_b   1.000
_cell.length_c   1.000
_cell.angle_alpha   90.00
_cell.angle_beta   90.00
_cell.angle_gamma   90.00
#
_symmetry.space_group_name_H-M   'P 1'
#
loop_
_entity.id
_entity.type
_entity.pdbx_description
1 polymer ?
#
loop_
_entity_poly.entity_id
_entity_poly.type
_entity_poly.pdbx_seq_one_letter_code
_entity_poly.pdbx_strand_id
1 'polypeptide(L)'
;MNPTDNSRGKRRLSYNSFKIIWALLVLILLLFFVGIASIRFYLIPNIDNHREWISDRLSASMEQTVRLGSIKAYWDGLHPDLIFSDVDISDNQGNSVFGLDRLEVQISTIALFFGHVDLLKIELSSPSLAIRRDKDNAIWISGRQIFPSSQDHDGPLLKWLARQKHVEMSGGVLTFTDERSNNHSMTFNDVLLTAKFTGNDASIVLSSEAQNSWYQAITLSIDDSNILELTDGVAFKGKVAWEISALQMSPFETWLPPELLVTESVLTSRGLANIDGLESQQLAMDLRLDDFSVNRPGDVSPLGVSQTSFQVSLDSSKEKHAITFSNVFALFDGGLSTHLDVVRMERDLVLGKNQVVTRDLSLDLVKLIGRQTLENPKYLSLMERLLPGGTLNLIDISWFADNGAFPIGDVSVQARFENAGLYASGKNPGVQGLTGAVKYSKEQFLIDIDSYDITLDASAFFSQPLYFSEFKSMFTGKKISGLWEIDMTGVAFSNADLAGTAAARVVILEEFEKSMLDLQVKVDQVELNRLPFYLPSRLKKTKSWFQNRV
;
A
#
# COMPACT_ATOMS: atom_id res chain seq x y z
N MET A 1 -22.76 -14.15 -86.93
CA MET A 1 -21.85 -15.25 -87.32
C MET A 1 -20.49 -14.63 -87.66
N ASN A 2 -19.61 -14.51 -86.65
CA ASN A 2 -18.15 -14.65 -86.73
C ASN A 2 -17.53 -14.26 -85.37
N PRO A 3 -16.99 -15.23 -84.62
CA PRO A 3 -16.21 -14.99 -83.41
C PRO A 3 -14.72 -14.98 -83.74
N THR A 4 -13.99 -13.95 -83.33
CA THR A 4 -12.52 -13.93 -83.27
C THR A 4 -12.14 -13.21 -81.97
N ASP A 5 -11.87 -13.92 -80.88
CA ASP A 5 -10.61 -14.63 -80.58
C ASP A 5 -9.56 -13.70 -79.96
N ASN A 6 -9.62 -13.66 -78.62
CA ASN A 6 -8.52 -13.90 -77.68
C ASN A 6 -7.10 -13.42 -78.08
N SER A 7 -6.55 -12.45 -77.34
CA SER A 7 -5.55 -12.77 -76.31
C SER A 7 -4.94 -11.51 -75.69
N ARG A 8 -5.08 -11.43 -74.37
CA ARG A 8 -4.34 -10.51 -73.50
C ARG A 8 -2.85 -10.76 -73.68
N GLY A 9 -2.11 -9.75 -74.10
CA GLY A 9 -0.65 -9.76 -74.16
C GLY A 9 -0.05 -10.00 -72.78
N LYS A 10 0.19 -11.28 -72.43
CA LYS A 10 1.17 -11.63 -71.39
C LYS A 10 2.52 -11.16 -71.90
N ARG A 11 3.06 -10.09 -71.31
CA ARG A 11 4.48 -9.71 -71.44
C ARG A 11 5.32 -10.93 -71.05
N ARG A 12 5.74 -11.72 -72.04
CA ARG A 12 6.74 -12.78 -71.88
C ARG A 12 8.05 -12.06 -71.59
N LEU A 13 8.51 -12.10 -70.34
CA LEU A 13 9.90 -11.83 -70.00
C LEU A 13 10.77 -12.66 -70.96
N SER A 14 11.56 -11.99 -71.79
CA SER A 14 12.45 -12.64 -72.75
C SER A 14 13.42 -13.54 -71.99
N TYR A 15 13.74 -14.71 -72.56
CA TYR A 15 14.70 -15.66 -72.00
C TYR A 15 16.06 -14.99 -71.63
N ASN A 16 16.43 -13.91 -72.32
CA ASN A 16 17.62 -13.12 -72.03
C ASN A 16 17.45 -12.22 -70.80
N SER A 17 16.25 -11.68 -70.55
CA SER A 17 15.92 -10.94 -69.33
C SER A 17 16.04 -11.83 -68.10
N PHE A 18 15.58 -13.09 -68.20
CA PHE A 18 15.69 -14.06 -67.13
C PHE A 18 17.14 -14.44 -66.82
N LYS A 19 17.99 -14.62 -67.86
CA LYS A 19 19.43 -14.87 -67.68
C LYS A 19 20.16 -13.70 -67.02
N ILE A 20 19.82 -12.47 -67.38
CA ILE A 20 20.42 -11.27 -66.77
C ILE A 20 20.01 -11.15 -65.30
N ILE A 21 18.72 -11.33 -64.99
CA ILE A 21 18.22 -11.32 -63.60
C ILE A 21 18.90 -12.43 -62.79
N TRP A 22 19.01 -13.64 -63.33
CA TRP A 22 19.70 -14.75 -62.67
C TRP A 22 21.20 -14.49 -62.47
N ALA A 23 21.88 -13.94 -63.47
CA ALA A 23 23.30 -13.60 -63.37
C ALA A 23 23.54 -12.51 -62.31
N LEU A 24 22.67 -11.50 -62.23
CA LEU A 24 22.70 -10.47 -61.18
C LEU A 24 22.44 -11.08 -59.81
N LEU A 25 21.45 -11.96 -59.68
CA LEU A 25 21.14 -12.64 -58.42
C LEU A 25 22.32 -13.50 -57.95
N VAL A 26 22.93 -14.26 -58.85
CA VAL A 26 24.13 -15.07 -58.55
C VAL A 26 25.32 -14.19 -58.19
N LEU A 27 25.54 -13.06 -58.88
CA LEU A 27 26.62 -12.12 -58.55
C LEU A 27 26.41 -11.52 -57.16
N ILE A 28 25.19 -11.09 -56.83
CA ILE A 28 24.84 -10.57 -55.50
C ILE A 28 25.07 -11.65 -54.43
N LEU A 29 24.65 -12.88 -54.70
CA LEU A 29 24.83 -14.01 -53.79
C LEU A 29 26.31 -14.40 -53.63
N LEU A 30 27.13 -14.29 -54.67
CA LEU A 30 28.57 -14.50 -54.59
C LEU A 30 29.26 -13.40 -53.79
N LEU A 31 28.95 -12.13 -54.04
CA LEU A 31 29.45 -11.00 -53.24
C LEU A 31 29.04 -11.14 -51.77
N PHE A 32 27.83 -11.65 -51.51
CA PHE A 32 27.36 -11.98 -50.17
C PHE A 32 28.24 -13.03 -49.48
N PHE A 33 28.50 -14.16 -50.13
CA PHE A 33 29.36 -15.20 -49.57
C PHE A 33 30.79 -14.71 -49.35
N VAL A 34 31.34 -13.90 -50.27
CA VAL A 34 32.67 -13.28 -50.11
C VAL A 34 32.68 -12.31 -48.93
N GLY A 35 31.64 -11.49 -48.77
CA GLY A 35 31.50 -10.57 -47.63
C GLY A 35 31.45 -11.32 -46.30
N ILE A 36 30.62 -12.36 -46.20
CA ILE A 36 30.55 -13.22 -45.00
C ILE A 36 31.89 -13.90 -44.73
N ALA A 37 32.54 -14.46 -45.75
CA ALA A 37 33.83 -15.11 -45.59
C ALA A 37 34.90 -14.12 -45.11
N SER A 38 34.90 -12.90 -45.64
CA SER A 38 35.80 -11.83 -45.19
C SER A 38 35.56 -11.48 -43.72
N ILE A 39 34.30 -11.32 -43.29
CA ILE A 39 34.00 -11.06 -41.88
C ILE A 39 34.45 -12.24 -41.00
N ARG A 40 34.07 -13.46 -41.36
CA ARG A 40 34.31 -14.66 -40.54
C ARG A 40 35.79 -15.04 -40.43
N PHE A 41 36.54 -14.96 -41.52
CA PHE A 41 37.93 -15.44 -41.57
C PHE A 41 38.98 -14.33 -41.46
N TYR A 42 38.63 -13.07 -41.75
CA TYR A 42 39.57 -11.95 -41.67
C TYR A 42 39.22 -10.99 -40.53
N LEU A 43 37.98 -10.51 -40.44
CA LEU A 43 37.61 -9.49 -39.45
C LEU A 43 37.55 -10.06 -38.02
N ILE A 44 36.86 -11.18 -37.82
CA ILE A 44 36.67 -11.78 -36.48
C ILE A 44 38.00 -12.11 -35.79
N PRO A 45 38.97 -12.81 -36.43
CA PRO A 45 40.24 -13.11 -35.79
C PRO A 45 41.11 -11.88 -35.49
N ASN A 46 40.89 -10.77 -36.20
CA ASN A 46 41.69 -9.55 -36.11
C ASN A 46 40.92 -8.36 -35.50
N ILE A 47 39.76 -8.59 -34.88
CA ILE A 47 38.88 -7.51 -34.42
C ILE A 47 39.55 -6.62 -33.36
N ASP A 48 40.41 -7.21 -32.52
CA ASP A 48 41.14 -6.50 -31.47
C ASP A 48 42.12 -5.46 -32.05
N ASN A 49 42.66 -5.68 -33.26
CA ASN A 49 43.51 -4.70 -33.95
C ASN A 49 42.75 -3.41 -34.32
N HIS A 50 41.42 -3.48 -34.35
CA HIS A 50 40.55 -2.33 -34.64
C HIS A 50 40.00 -1.65 -33.38
N ARG A 51 40.46 -2.06 -32.19
CA ARG A 51 39.98 -1.53 -30.91
C ARG A 51 40.02 -0.01 -30.80
N GLU A 52 41.14 0.61 -31.17
CA GLU A 52 41.29 2.07 -31.11
C GLU A 52 40.29 2.77 -32.03
N TRP A 53 40.13 2.28 -33.27
CA TRP A 53 39.15 2.83 -34.20
C TRP A 53 37.71 2.71 -33.68
N ILE A 54 37.37 1.58 -33.04
CA ILE A 54 36.06 1.39 -32.42
C ILE A 54 35.88 2.35 -31.23
N SER A 55 36.89 2.47 -30.37
CA SER A 55 36.91 3.40 -29.23
C SER A 55 36.66 4.84 -29.67
N ASP A 56 37.36 5.30 -30.71
CA ASP A 56 37.23 6.66 -31.25
C ASP A 56 35.85 6.92 -31.84
N ARG A 57 35.29 5.92 -32.55
CA ARG A 57 33.95 6.00 -33.13
C ARG A 57 32.85 6.03 -32.06
N LEU A 58 32.98 5.19 -31.05
CA LEU A 58 32.05 5.20 -29.91
C LEU A 58 32.17 6.51 -29.13
N SER A 59 33.39 7.00 -28.91
CA SER A 59 33.62 8.26 -28.20
C SER A 59 32.99 9.45 -28.91
N ALA A 60 33.18 9.53 -30.23
CA ALA A 60 32.57 10.57 -31.06
C ALA A 60 31.04 10.49 -31.08
N SER A 61 30.46 9.29 -31.01
CA SER A 61 29.00 9.10 -31.00
C SER A 61 28.36 9.35 -29.64
N MET A 62 29.07 9.10 -28.54
CA MET A 62 28.56 9.24 -27.18
C MET A 62 28.84 10.61 -26.57
N GLU A 63 29.67 11.44 -27.21
CA GLU A 63 30.20 12.70 -26.68
C GLU A 63 30.90 12.50 -25.31
N GLN A 64 31.49 11.31 -25.12
CA GLN A 64 32.18 10.86 -23.92
C GLN A 64 33.43 10.07 -24.33
N THR A 65 34.45 9.99 -23.48
CA THR A 65 35.64 9.20 -23.80
C THR A 65 35.39 7.73 -23.48
N VAL A 66 35.37 6.88 -24.49
CA VAL A 66 35.20 5.42 -24.35
C VAL A 66 36.58 4.77 -24.46
N ARG A 67 36.92 3.94 -23.48
CA ARG A 67 38.12 3.08 -23.47
C ARG A 67 37.69 1.63 -23.41
N LEU A 68 38.37 0.79 -24.18
CA LEU A 68 38.13 -0.64 -24.29
C LEU A 68 39.43 -1.38 -23.96
N GLY A 69 39.38 -2.39 -23.10
CA GLY A 69 40.53 -3.25 -22.78
C GLY A 69 40.86 -4.22 -23.91
N SER A 70 39.93 -5.11 -24.25
CA SER A 70 40.07 -6.04 -25.40
C SER A 70 38.76 -6.29 -26.10
N ILE A 71 38.82 -6.65 -27.38
CA ILE A 71 37.65 -7.01 -28.19
C ILE A 71 37.82 -8.43 -28.72
N LYS A 72 36.85 -9.28 -28.43
CA LYS A 72 36.72 -10.61 -29.02
C LYS A 72 35.45 -10.65 -29.85
N ALA A 73 35.51 -11.30 -30.98
CA ALA A 73 34.33 -11.62 -31.76
C ALA A 73 34.28 -13.13 -31.94
N TYR A 74 33.07 -13.66 -31.94
CA TYR A 74 32.84 -15.06 -32.28
C TYR A 74 31.56 -15.14 -33.11
N TRP A 75 31.43 -16.21 -33.89
CA TRP A 75 30.28 -16.38 -34.78
C TRP A 75 29.86 -17.83 -34.74
N ASP A 76 29.29 -18.19 -33.59
CA ASP A 76 28.79 -19.52 -33.29
C ASP A 76 27.27 -19.50 -33.44
N GLY A 77 26.78 -19.91 -34.62
CA GLY A 77 25.36 -19.93 -34.95
C GLY A 77 24.99 -18.96 -36.08
N LEU A 78 23.77 -18.40 -36.02
CA LEU A 78 23.24 -17.54 -37.08
C LEU A 78 23.73 -16.09 -36.98
N HIS A 79 24.06 -15.63 -35.78
CA HIS A 79 24.40 -14.25 -35.44
C HIS A 79 25.83 -14.14 -34.92
N PRO A 80 26.59 -13.09 -35.31
CA PRO A 80 27.88 -12.82 -34.71
C PRO A 80 27.70 -12.13 -33.34
N ASP A 81 28.58 -12.50 -32.41
CA ASP A 81 28.65 -11.96 -31.07
C ASP A 81 29.98 -11.22 -30.89
N LEU A 82 29.90 -10.04 -30.27
CA LEU A 82 31.07 -9.22 -29.92
C LEU A 82 31.14 -9.07 -28.40
N ILE A 83 32.29 -9.38 -27.84
CA ILE A 83 32.61 -9.22 -26.42
C ILE A 83 33.65 -8.12 -26.29
N PHE A 84 33.30 -7.07 -25.57
CA PHE A 84 34.19 -6.01 -25.15
C PHE A 84 34.53 -6.24 -23.67
N SER A 85 35.81 -6.25 -23.33
CA SER A 85 36.28 -6.40 -21.93
C SER A 85 36.87 -5.10 -21.42
N ASP A 86 36.73 -4.84 -20.13
CA ASP A 86 37.20 -3.64 -19.43
C ASP A 86 36.75 -2.36 -20.13
N VAL A 87 35.43 -2.17 -20.23
CA VAL A 87 34.84 -1.00 -20.88
C VAL A 87 34.68 0.11 -19.84
N ASP A 88 35.32 1.24 -20.10
CA ASP A 88 35.23 2.44 -19.26
C ASP A 88 34.76 3.63 -20.10
N ILE A 89 33.73 4.31 -19.61
CA ILE A 89 33.19 5.52 -20.20
C ILE A 89 33.43 6.66 -19.21
N SER A 90 34.26 7.60 -19.62
CA SER A 90 34.62 8.78 -18.83
C SER A 90 33.98 10.05 -19.40
N ASP A 91 33.62 10.99 -18.52
CA ASP A 91 33.17 12.32 -18.92
C ASP A 91 34.32 13.16 -19.52
N ASN A 92 33.98 14.35 -20.01
CA ASN A 92 34.95 15.30 -20.55
C ASN A 92 35.94 15.85 -19.49
N GLN A 93 35.71 15.56 -18.20
CA GLN A 93 36.58 15.92 -17.08
C GLN A 93 37.50 14.76 -16.67
N GLY A 94 37.35 13.58 -17.29
CA GLY A 94 38.14 12.38 -17.00
C GLY A 94 37.64 11.55 -15.82
N ASN A 95 36.44 11.82 -15.31
CA ASN A 95 35.80 10.98 -14.29
C ASN A 95 35.08 9.82 -14.97
N SER A 96 35.31 8.59 -14.51
CA SER A 96 34.54 7.43 -14.96
C SER A 96 33.07 7.60 -14.55
N VAL A 97 32.18 7.59 -15.54
CA VAL A 97 30.72 7.75 -15.37
C VAL A 97 30.01 6.40 -15.45
N PHE A 98 30.59 5.46 -16.19
CA PHE A 98 30.04 4.13 -16.39
C PHE A 98 31.18 3.17 -16.74
N GLY A 99 31.27 2.09 -15.98
CA GLY A 99 32.28 1.04 -16.18
C GLY A 99 31.63 -0.33 -16.07
N LEU A 100 32.15 -1.29 -16.83
CA LEU A 100 31.74 -2.69 -16.80
C LEU A 100 32.91 -3.60 -17.18
N ASP A 101 32.91 -4.81 -16.61
CA ASP A 101 33.98 -5.79 -16.86
C ASP A 101 33.85 -6.41 -18.24
N ARG A 102 32.62 -6.71 -18.67
CA ARG A 102 32.33 -7.40 -19.92
C ARG A 102 31.00 -6.93 -20.51
N LEU A 103 31.03 -6.49 -21.76
CA LEU A 103 29.85 -6.16 -22.56
C LEU A 103 29.80 -7.13 -23.72
N GLU A 104 28.71 -7.88 -23.80
CA GLU A 104 28.45 -8.83 -24.87
C GLU A 104 27.26 -8.36 -25.70
N VAL A 105 27.44 -8.34 -27.02
CA VAL A 105 26.47 -7.81 -27.97
C VAL A 105 26.30 -8.79 -29.11
N GLN A 106 25.07 -9.24 -29.32
CA GLN A 106 24.70 -10.09 -30.45
C GLN A 106 24.12 -9.24 -31.58
N ILE A 107 24.69 -9.33 -32.79
CA ILE A 107 24.30 -8.50 -33.93
C ILE A 107 23.42 -9.29 -34.91
N SER A 108 22.38 -8.65 -35.45
CA SER A 108 21.56 -9.22 -36.52
C SER A 108 22.34 -9.33 -37.83
N THR A 109 22.68 -10.55 -38.24
CA THR A 109 23.34 -10.87 -39.51
C THR A 109 22.62 -10.29 -40.73
N ILE A 110 21.29 -10.31 -40.72
CA ILE A 110 20.47 -9.79 -41.82
C ILE A 110 20.58 -8.26 -41.88
N ALA A 111 20.48 -7.57 -40.73
CA ALA A 111 20.65 -6.12 -40.67
C ALA A 111 22.06 -5.72 -41.13
N LEU A 112 23.08 -6.44 -40.64
CA LEU A 112 24.49 -6.21 -40.99
C LEU A 112 24.70 -6.32 -42.51
N PHE A 113 24.04 -7.27 -43.17
CA PHE A 113 24.10 -7.42 -44.62
C PHE A 113 23.48 -6.24 -45.38
N PHE A 114 22.37 -5.68 -44.89
CA PHE A 114 21.79 -4.46 -45.44
C PHE A 114 22.52 -3.18 -45.02
N GLY A 115 23.70 -3.28 -44.40
CA GLY A 115 24.54 -2.15 -44.02
C GLY A 115 24.05 -1.42 -42.76
N HIS A 116 23.21 -2.04 -41.95
CA HIS A 116 22.71 -1.48 -40.69
C HIS A 116 23.18 -2.34 -39.52
N VAL A 117 23.47 -1.72 -38.37
CA VAL A 117 23.79 -2.45 -37.14
C VAL A 117 22.55 -2.46 -36.27
N ASP A 118 22.00 -3.65 -36.04
CA ASP A 118 20.84 -3.88 -35.18
C ASP A 118 21.20 -4.97 -34.17
N LEU A 119 21.00 -4.71 -32.88
CA LEU A 119 21.42 -5.62 -31.83
C LEU A 119 20.23 -6.46 -31.36
N LEU A 120 20.46 -7.76 -31.22
CA LEU A 120 19.45 -8.73 -30.81
C LEU A 120 19.47 -8.95 -29.30
N LYS A 121 20.67 -8.97 -28.71
CA LYS A 121 20.93 -9.15 -27.28
C LYS A 121 22.03 -8.19 -26.84
N ILE A 122 21.85 -7.56 -25.68
CA ILE A 122 22.90 -6.86 -24.95
C ILE A 122 23.01 -7.50 -23.57
N GLU A 123 24.21 -7.92 -23.18
CA GLU A 123 24.51 -8.48 -21.87
C GLU A 123 25.65 -7.68 -21.22
N LEU A 124 25.39 -7.13 -20.03
CA LEU A 124 26.34 -6.33 -19.26
C LEU A 124 26.74 -7.09 -18.00
N SER A 125 28.01 -7.44 -17.85
CA SER A 125 28.54 -8.07 -16.65
C SER A 125 29.24 -7.05 -15.75
N SER A 126 28.88 -7.06 -14.47
CA SER A 126 29.40 -6.19 -13.42
C SER A 126 29.34 -4.67 -13.71
N PRO A 127 28.26 -4.12 -14.31
CA PRO A 127 28.24 -2.68 -14.55
C PRO A 127 28.07 -1.89 -13.24
N SER A 128 28.69 -0.72 -13.18
CA SER A 128 28.47 0.27 -12.13
C SER A 128 27.50 1.35 -12.62
N LEU A 129 26.30 1.38 -12.05
CA LEU A 129 25.22 2.29 -12.39
C LEU A 129 24.96 3.28 -11.27
N ALA A 130 25.19 4.56 -11.53
CA ALA A 130 24.81 5.64 -10.63
C ALA A 130 23.43 6.19 -11.02
N ILE A 131 22.45 6.04 -10.14
CA ILE A 131 21.12 6.64 -10.26
C ILE A 131 21.03 7.80 -9.27
N ARG A 132 20.53 8.95 -9.69
CA ARG A 132 20.37 10.12 -8.84
C ARG A 132 18.98 10.73 -9.01
N ARG A 133 18.29 10.97 -7.90
CA ARG A 133 17.13 11.85 -7.86
C ARG A 133 17.57 13.22 -7.40
N ASP A 134 17.37 14.24 -8.24
CA ASP A 134 17.69 15.62 -7.86
C ASP A 134 16.55 16.28 -7.07
N LYS A 135 16.76 17.55 -6.68
CA LYS A 135 15.80 18.33 -5.90
C LYS A 135 14.48 18.61 -6.64
N ASP A 136 14.48 18.56 -7.97
CA ASP A 136 13.32 18.81 -8.83
C ASP A 136 12.57 17.51 -9.18
N ASN A 137 12.88 16.39 -8.50
CA ASN A 137 12.39 15.04 -8.79
C ASN A 137 12.80 14.47 -10.16
N ALA A 138 13.78 15.09 -10.83
CA ALA A 138 14.31 14.51 -12.05
C ALA A 138 15.22 13.32 -11.71
N ILE A 139 15.06 12.26 -12.50
CA ILE A 139 15.84 11.03 -12.34
C ILE A 139 16.95 11.03 -13.38
N TRP A 140 18.17 10.84 -12.90
CA TRP A 140 19.39 10.79 -13.70
C TRP A 140 20.00 9.40 -13.58
N ILE A 141 20.43 8.84 -14.71
CA ILE A 141 21.16 7.56 -14.76
C ILE A 141 22.49 7.82 -15.47
N SER A 142 23.61 7.55 -14.80
CA SER A 142 24.97 7.74 -15.31
C SER A 142 25.16 9.13 -15.99
N GLY A 143 24.70 10.18 -15.31
CA GLY A 143 24.84 11.57 -15.77
C GLY A 143 23.83 12.03 -16.83
N ARG A 144 22.91 11.18 -17.29
CA ARG A 144 21.84 11.57 -18.22
C ARG A 144 20.48 11.60 -17.54
N GLN A 145 19.71 12.66 -17.76
CA GLN A 145 18.35 12.77 -17.27
C GLN A 145 17.43 11.83 -18.06
N ILE A 146 16.71 10.95 -17.36
CA ILE A 146 15.75 10.00 -17.93
C ILE A 146 14.31 10.43 -17.64
N PHE A 147 14.08 11.18 -16.57
CA PHE A 147 12.76 11.69 -16.21
C PHE A 147 12.82 13.14 -15.69
N PRO A 148 11.87 14.03 -16.05
CA PRO A 148 10.85 13.85 -17.09
C PRO A 148 11.47 13.77 -18.50
N SER A 149 10.85 13.02 -19.40
CA SER A 149 11.32 12.95 -20.80
C SER A 149 11.03 14.28 -21.51
N SER A 150 12.07 15.07 -21.80
CA SER A 150 11.94 16.35 -22.53
C SER A 150 11.93 16.15 -24.05
N GLN A 151 11.09 16.89 -24.77
CA GLN A 151 10.94 16.76 -26.23
C GLN A 151 12.14 17.29 -27.04
N ASP A 152 12.88 18.26 -26.49
CA ASP A 152 14.00 18.92 -27.19
C ASP A 152 15.33 18.16 -27.08
N HIS A 153 15.49 17.33 -26.04
CA HIS A 153 16.65 16.48 -25.81
C HIS A 153 16.15 15.06 -25.58
N ASP A 154 15.39 14.58 -26.56
CA ASP A 154 14.86 13.24 -26.67
C ASP A 154 15.89 12.23 -26.17
N GLY A 155 15.59 11.47 -25.11
CA GLY A 155 16.46 10.46 -24.52
C GLY A 155 16.88 9.41 -25.55
N PRO A 156 18.04 9.56 -26.23
CA PRO A 156 18.41 8.69 -27.33
C PRO A 156 18.66 7.30 -26.78
N LEU A 157 19.13 7.23 -25.53
CA LEU A 157 19.50 6.02 -24.83
C LEU A 157 18.29 5.14 -24.48
N LEU A 158 17.20 5.67 -23.91
CA LEU A 158 16.05 4.86 -23.52
C LEU A 158 15.30 4.34 -24.76
N LYS A 159 15.07 5.22 -25.76
CA LYS A 159 14.49 4.82 -27.05
C LYS A 159 15.41 3.83 -27.80
N TRP A 160 16.73 3.99 -27.70
CA TRP A 160 17.68 3.03 -28.29
C TRP A 160 17.70 1.69 -27.54
N LEU A 161 17.70 1.69 -26.20
CA LEU A 161 17.62 0.49 -25.37
C LEU A 161 16.33 -0.29 -25.64
N ALA A 162 15.22 0.43 -25.81
CA ALA A 162 13.93 -0.16 -26.12
C ALA A 162 13.83 -0.76 -27.54
N ARG A 163 14.70 -0.35 -28.47
CA ARG A 163 14.83 -1.03 -29.77
C ARG A 163 15.47 -2.40 -29.64
N GLN A 164 16.23 -2.63 -28.57
CA GLN A 164 16.90 -3.90 -28.33
C GLN A 164 15.86 -4.90 -27.82
N LYS A 165 15.83 -6.10 -28.39
CA LYS A 165 14.82 -7.10 -28.01
C LYS A 165 15.01 -7.62 -26.59
N HIS A 166 16.27 -7.71 -26.16
CA HIS A 166 16.65 -8.26 -24.87
C HIS A 166 17.89 -7.58 -24.32
N VAL A 167 17.77 -7.05 -23.10
CA VAL A 167 18.88 -6.48 -22.33
C VAL A 167 19.00 -7.25 -21.02
N GLU A 168 20.19 -7.73 -20.72
CA GLU A 168 20.50 -8.48 -19.51
C GLU A 168 21.68 -7.81 -18.81
N MET A 169 21.61 -7.72 -17.49
CA MET A 169 22.67 -7.23 -16.64
C MET A 169 22.87 -8.22 -15.50
N SER A 170 24.11 -8.58 -15.23
CA SER A 170 24.47 -9.57 -14.20
C SER A 170 25.59 -9.06 -13.30
N GLY A 171 25.45 -9.22 -11.99
CA GLY A 171 26.50 -8.85 -11.02
C GLY A 171 26.73 -7.34 -10.91
N GLY A 172 25.76 -6.52 -11.32
CA GLY A 172 25.91 -5.07 -11.33
C GLY A 172 25.89 -4.47 -9.93
N VAL A 173 26.48 -3.27 -9.81
CA VAL A 173 26.37 -2.43 -8.62
C VAL A 173 25.53 -1.21 -9.00
N LEU A 174 24.40 -1.02 -8.32
CA LEU A 174 23.52 0.13 -8.52
C LEU A 174 23.61 1.03 -7.29
N THR A 175 24.07 2.26 -7.47
CA THR A 175 24.11 3.27 -6.40
C THR A 175 23.01 4.30 -6.66
N PHE A 176 22.01 4.36 -5.79
CA PHE A 176 20.94 5.34 -5.82
C PHE A 176 21.22 6.46 -4.82
N THR A 177 21.28 7.71 -5.29
CA THR A 177 21.49 8.90 -4.47
C THR A 177 20.29 9.82 -4.54
N ASP A 178 19.73 10.19 -3.38
CA ASP A 178 18.59 11.10 -3.28
C ASP A 178 18.97 12.46 -2.68
N GLU A 179 18.99 13.50 -3.50
CA GLU A 179 19.36 14.85 -3.07
C GLU A 179 18.30 15.51 -2.18
N ARG A 180 17.07 14.99 -2.18
CA ARG A 180 16.00 15.48 -1.29
C ARG A 180 16.15 14.97 0.14
N SER A 181 16.83 13.84 0.31
CA SER A 181 17.05 13.19 1.60
C SER A 181 18.51 13.39 2.04
N ASN A 182 18.96 14.65 2.10
CA ASN A 182 20.33 15.00 2.51
C ASN A 182 21.45 14.27 1.74
N ASN A 183 21.26 14.03 0.44
CA ASN A 183 22.17 13.24 -0.40
C ASN A 183 22.40 11.81 0.11
N HIS A 184 21.39 11.20 0.72
CA HIS A 184 21.47 9.82 1.15
C HIS A 184 21.71 8.91 -0.06
N SER A 185 22.67 7.99 0.06
CA SER A 185 23.07 7.11 -1.02
C SER A 185 22.99 5.65 -0.57
N MET A 186 22.39 4.82 -1.42
CA MET A 186 22.18 3.39 -1.20
C MET A 186 22.80 2.60 -2.33
N THR A 187 23.53 1.55 -1.98
CA THR A 187 24.17 0.67 -2.97
C THR A 187 23.51 -0.71 -2.93
N PHE A 188 23.02 -1.13 -4.08
CA PHE A 188 22.53 -2.47 -4.39
C PHE A 188 23.67 -3.24 -5.07
N ASN A 189 23.98 -4.43 -4.58
CA ASN A 189 25.05 -5.29 -5.07
C ASN A 189 24.45 -6.50 -5.76
N ASP A 190 25.26 -7.18 -6.58
CA ASP A 190 24.87 -8.40 -7.28
C ASP A 190 23.53 -8.25 -8.02
N VAL A 191 23.33 -7.07 -8.61
CA VAL A 191 22.07 -6.72 -9.28
C VAL A 191 21.98 -7.49 -10.58
N LEU A 192 20.91 -8.27 -10.70
CA LEU A 192 20.46 -8.88 -11.94
C LEU A 192 19.33 -8.04 -12.50
N LEU A 193 19.41 -7.66 -13.77
CA LEU A 193 18.31 -7.00 -14.46
C LEU A 193 18.08 -7.67 -15.82
N THR A 194 16.83 -7.95 -16.12
CA THR A 194 16.40 -8.43 -17.43
C THR A 194 15.31 -7.51 -17.94
N ALA A 195 15.51 -6.93 -19.12
CA ALA A 195 14.52 -6.13 -19.82
C ALA A 195 14.22 -6.74 -21.19
N LYS A 196 12.94 -6.93 -21.49
CA LYS A 196 12.43 -7.40 -22.78
C LYS A 196 11.47 -6.36 -23.33
N PHE A 197 11.69 -5.96 -24.57
CA PHE A 197 10.87 -4.95 -25.26
C PHE A 197 10.15 -5.59 -26.45
N THR A 198 8.83 -5.46 -26.53
CA THR A 198 8.00 -6.00 -27.61
C THR A 198 7.01 -4.94 -28.08
N GLY A 199 7.33 -4.23 -29.16
CA GLY A 199 6.52 -3.08 -29.59
C GLY A 199 6.65 -1.94 -28.59
N ASN A 200 5.55 -1.54 -27.96
CA ASN A 200 5.53 -0.55 -26.88
C ASN A 200 5.58 -1.19 -25.48
N ASP A 201 5.41 -2.50 -25.39
CA ASP A 201 5.38 -3.20 -24.11
C ASP A 201 6.81 -3.47 -23.62
N ALA A 202 7.02 -3.28 -22.32
CA ALA A 202 8.28 -3.57 -21.64
C ALA A 202 8.04 -4.50 -20.46
N SER A 203 8.82 -5.57 -20.36
CA SER A 203 8.87 -6.44 -19.18
C SER A 203 10.26 -6.34 -18.58
N ILE A 204 10.36 -5.76 -17.39
CA ILE A 204 11.61 -5.45 -16.68
C ILE A 204 11.57 -6.14 -15.34
N VAL A 205 12.55 -7.00 -15.08
CA VAL A 205 12.74 -7.65 -13.78
C VAL A 205 14.11 -7.24 -13.25
N LEU A 206 14.14 -6.71 -12.03
CA LEU A 206 15.34 -6.41 -11.28
C LEU A 206 15.32 -7.25 -10.00
N SER A 207 16.43 -7.92 -9.71
CA SER A 207 16.63 -8.60 -8.44
C SER A 207 18.02 -8.28 -7.90
N SER A 208 18.13 -8.11 -6.59
CA SER A 208 19.39 -7.92 -5.88
C SER A 208 19.33 -8.70 -4.59
N GLU A 209 20.32 -9.56 -4.38
CA GLU A 209 20.49 -10.34 -3.17
C GLU A 209 21.88 -10.04 -2.63
N ALA A 210 21.94 -9.42 -1.46
CA ALA A 210 23.18 -9.12 -0.78
C ALA A 210 22.91 -9.08 0.71
N GLN A 211 23.76 -9.72 1.51
CA GLN A 211 23.71 -9.58 2.97
C GLN A 211 24.52 -8.35 3.37
N ASN A 212 23.89 -7.17 3.27
CA ASN A 212 24.55 -5.92 3.65
C ASN A 212 23.87 -5.28 4.87
N SER A 213 24.25 -4.03 5.17
CA SER A 213 23.78 -3.33 6.35
C SER A 213 22.30 -2.94 6.32
N TRP A 214 21.62 -3.03 5.18
CA TRP A 214 20.27 -2.46 5.04
C TRP A 214 19.25 -3.28 4.23
N TYR A 215 19.64 -4.28 3.44
CA TYR A 215 18.70 -5.25 2.87
C TYR A 215 19.33 -6.65 2.79
N GLN A 216 18.47 -7.65 2.56
CA GLN A 216 18.88 -9.03 2.25
C GLN A 216 18.58 -9.40 0.80
N ALA A 217 17.32 -9.24 0.37
CA ALA A 217 16.90 -9.54 -0.99
C ALA A 217 15.73 -8.63 -1.40
N ILE A 218 15.82 -8.08 -2.61
CA ILE A 218 14.81 -7.22 -3.23
C ILE A 218 14.59 -7.69 -4.66
N THR A 219 13.34 -7.91 -5.04
CA THR A 219 12.91 -8.17 -6.41
C THR A 219 11.83 -7.18 -6.80
N LEU A 220 11.95 -6.62 -8.00
CA LEU A 220 11.00 -5.70 -8.61
C LEU A 220 10.72 -6.17 -10.04
N SER A 221 9.45 -6.34 -10.37
CA SER A 221 8.99 -6.67 -11.72
C SER A 221 8.05 -5.59 -12.21
N ILE A 222 8.26 -5.12 -13.42
CA ILE A 222 7.46 -4.10 -14.08
C ILE A 222 7.07 -4.65 -15.44
N ASP A 223 5.77 -4.85 -15.66
CA ASP A 223 5.19 -5.11 -16.98
C ASP A 223 4.40 -3.87 -17.39
N ASP A 224 4.92 -3.13 -18.35
CA ASP A 224 4.45 -1.81 -18.72
C ASP A 224 4.04 -1.75 -20.21
N SER A 225 3.14 -0.83 -20.53
CA SER A 225 2.66 -0.56 -21.90
C SER A 225 2.97 0.84 -22.43
N ASN A 226 3.51 1.75 -21.61
CA ASN A 226 3.73 3.15 -22.00
C ASN A 226 5.02 3.81 -21.47
N ILE A 227 6.03 3.04 -21.05
CA ILE A 227 7.29 3.50 -20.42
C ILE A 227 8.09 4.41 -21.36
N LEU A 228 7.95 4.19 -22.67
CA LEU A 228 8.59 5.00 -23.72
C LEU A 228 7.88 6.33 -23.98
N GLU A 229 6.65 6.46 -23.48
CA GLU A 229 5.78 7.63 -23.64
C GLU A 229 5.59 8.40 -22.32
N LEU A 230 6.24 7.97 -21.23
CA LEU A 230 6.21 8.63 -19.93
C LEU A 230 6.92 10.01 -19.99
N THR A 231 6.14 11.03 -20.34
CA THR A 231 6.50 12.44 -20.18
C THR A 231 5.85 13.01 -18.93
N ASP A 232 6.18 14.27 -18.60
CA ASP A 232 5.48 14.99 -17.54
C ASP A 232 3.96 15.01 -17.82
N GLY A 233 3.16 14.66 -16.81
CA GLY A 233 1.70 14.55 -16.89
C GLY A 233 1.12 13.27 -17.53
N VAL A 234 1.92 12.36 -18.09
CA VAL A 234 1.44 11.06 -18.59
C VAL A 234 1.42 10.05 -17.44
N ALA A 235 0.23 9.48 -17.17
CA ALA A 235 0.09 8.49 -16.12
C ALA A 235 0.61 7.11 -16.57
N PHE A 236 1.34 6.44 -15.69
CA PHE A 236 1.87 5.09 -15.89
C PHE A 236 0.74 4.07 -16.15
N LYS A 237 0.99 3.12 -17.04
CA LYS A 237 0.07 2.03 -17.38
C LYS A 237 0.79 0.69 -17.38
N GLY A 238 0.54 -0.11 -16.36
CA GLY A 238 1.19 -1.40 -16.21
C GLY A 238 0.95 -2.06 -14.88
N LYS A 239 1.65 -3.18 -14.69
CA LYS A 239 1.70 -3.95 -13.46
C LYS A 239 3.07 -3.80 -12.84
N VAL A 240 3.11 -3.53 -11.55
CA VAL A 240 4.35 -3.49 -10.75
C VAL A 240 4.21 -4.51 -9.65
N ALA A 241 5.12 -5.47 -9.56
CA ALA A 241 5.19 -6.42 -8.45
C ALA A 241 6.52 -6.26 -7.72
N TRP A 242 6.50 -6.41 -6.41
CA TRP A 242 7.71 -6.33 -5.61
C TRP A 242 7.72 -7.41 -4.53
N GLU A 243 8.94 -7.79 -4.13
CA GLU A 243 9.21 -8.66 -3.00
C GLU A 243 10.48 -8.18 -2.29
N ILE A 244 10.36 -7.95 -1.00
CA ILE A 244 11.41 -7.43 -0.11
C ILE A 244 11.45 -8.40 1.07
N SER A 245 12.53 -9.17 1.18
CA SER A 245 12.66 -10.20 2.22
C SER A 245 12.95 -9.60 3.59
N ALA A 246 13.92 -8.69 3.66
CA ALA A 246 14.27 -7.95 4.86
C ALA A 246 14.91 -6.62 4.44
N LEU A 247 14.35 -5.51 4.95
CA LEU A 247 14.82 -4.15 4.73
C LEU A 247 14.94 -3.45 6.08
N GLN A 248 16.15 -3.04 6.45
CA GLN A 248 16.35 -2.21 7.63
C GLN A 248 15.81 -0.81 7.35
N MET A 249 14.96 -0.30 8.23
CA MET A 249 14.26 0.96 8.03
C MET A 249 15.05 2.19 8.49
N SER A 250 16.15 1.99 9.24
CA SER A 250 17.00 3.06 9.76
C SER A 250 17.51 4.06 8.70
N PRO A 251 17.87 3.67 7.46
CA PRO A 251 18.29 4.62 6.44
C PRO A 251 17.13 5.49 5.92
N PHE A 252 15.89 5.06 6.14
CA PHE A 252 14.67 5.62 5.56
C PHE A 252 13.86 6.48 6.54
N GLU A 253 14.37 6.76 7.74
CA GLU A 253 13.67 7.58 8.75
C GLU A 253 13.21 8.93 8.19
N THR A 254 14.03 9.58 7.34
CA THR A 254 13.70 10.88 6.74
C THR A 254 12.60 10.82 5.68
N TRP A 255 12.26 9.63 5.19
CA TRP A 255 11.21 9.41 4.20
C TRP A 255 9.85 9.13 4.86
N LEU A 256 9.84 8.85 6.15
CA LEU A 256 8.65 8.50 6.90
C LEU A 256 8.11 9.72 7.66
N PRO A 257 6.82 9.69 8.06
CA PRO A 257 6.28 10.70 8.96
C PRO A 257 7.13 10.79 10.24
N PRO A 258 7.40 11.99 10.78
CA PRO A 258 8.25 12.16 11.96
C PRO A 258 7.67 11.51 13.22
N GLU A 259 6.38 11.17 13.22
CA GLU A 259 5.72 10.41 14.27
C GLU A 259 6.17 8.94 14.30
N LEU A 260 6.74 8.40 13.23
CA LEU A 260 7.12 7.00 13.14
C LEU A 260 8.64 6.82 13.35
N LEU A 261 8.99 6.23 14.48
CA LEU A 261 10.38 5.91 14.82
C LEU A 261 10.67 4.46 14.41
N VAL A 262 11.61 4.28 13.49
CA VAL A 262 11.89 2.97 12.84
C VAL A 262 13.36 2.54 12.89
N THR A 263 14.10 3.04 13.88
CA THR A 263 15.57 2.95 13.93
C THR A 263 16.11 1.53 13.93
N GLU A 264 15.39 0.58 14.52
CA GLU A 264 15.78 -0.84 14.56
C GLU A 264 14.79 -1.73 13.78
N SER A 265 13.89 -1.11 13.02
CA SER A 265 12.79 -1.84 12.40
C SER A 265 13.23 -2.57 11.14
N VAL A 266 12.76 -3.80 10.99
CA VAL A 266 12.92 -4.61 9.78
C VAL A 266 11.58 -4.73 9.09
N LEU A 267 11.55 -4.37 7.80
CA LEU A 267 10.39 -4.48 6.92
C LEU A 267 10.54 -5.69 6.00
N THR A 268 9.48 -6.50 5.95
CA THR A 268 9.25 -7.50 4.90
C THR A 268 7.98 -7.09 4.16
N SER A 269 8.03 -7.06 2.83
CA SER A 269 6.87 -6.69 2.03
C SER A 269 6.83 -7.44 0.72
N ARG A 270 5.64 -7.84 0.30
CA ARG A 270 5.39 -8.31 -1.06
C ARG A 270 4.08 -7.72 -1.55
N GLY A 271 4.00 -7.42 -2.84
CA GLY A 271 2.77 -6.87 -3.36
C GLY A 271 2.75 -6.73 -4.86
N LEU A 272 1.60 -6.31 -5.35
CA LEU A 272 1.34 -6.01 -6.74
C LEU A 272 0.50 -4.75 -6.84
N ALA A 273 0.81 -3.93 -7.84
CA ALA A 273 0.06 -2.77 -8.28
C ALA A 273 -0.38 -3.01 -9.72
N ASN A 274 -1.64 -2.74 -10.03
CA ASN A 274 -2.16 -2.66 -11.38
C ASN A 274 -2.67 -1.25 -11.60
N ILE A 275 -2.07 -0.54 -12.55
CA ILE A 275 -2.29 0.89 -12.76
C ILE A 275 -2.73 1.06 -14.21
N ASP A 276 -3.94 1.58 -14.43
CA ASP A 276 -4.43 2.02 -15.75
C ASP A 276 -4.58 3.55 -15.73
N GLY A 277 -3.44 4.22 -15.61
CA GLY A 277 -3.36 5.67 -15.49
C GLY A 277 -4.10 6.22 -14.26
N LEU A 278 -4.99 7.19 -14.49
CA LEU A 278 -5.84 7.79 -13.46
C LEU A 278 -7.27 7.20 -13.42
N GLU A 279 -7.58 6.25 -14.31
CA GLU A 279 -8.91 5.64 -14.38
C GLU A 279 -9.11 4.62 -13.26
N SER A 280 -8.10 3.75 -13.06
CA SER A 280 -8.12 2.71 -12.05
C SER A 280 -6.71 2.41 -11.55
N GLN A 281 -6.56 2.31 -10.23
CA GLN A 281 -5.32 1.98 -9.54
C GLN A 281 -5.65 0.99 -8.43
N GLN A 282 -5.14 -0.22 -8.57
CA GLN A 282 -5.33 -1.30 -7.60
C GLN A 282 -3.98 -1.69 -7.03
N LEU A 283 -3.87 -1.73 -5.71
CA LEU A 283 -2.69 -2.16 -4.98
C LEU A 283 -3.09 -3.25 -4.01
N ALA A 284 -2.33 -4.34 -3.95
CA ALA A 284 -2.46 -5.35 -2.91
C ALA A 284 -1.09 -5.69 -2.38
N MET A 285 -0.88 -5.59 -1.07
CA MET A 285 0.40 -5.89 -0.44
C MET A 285 0.22 -6.60 0.90
N ASP A 286 1.15 -7.51 1.19
CA ASP A 286 1.39 -8.02 2.53
C ASP A 286 2.58 -7.27 3.12
N LEU A 287 2.46 -6.87 4.39
CA LEU A 287 3.49 -6.12 5.09
C LEU A 287 3.70 -6.71 6.48
N ARG A 288 4.96 -6.88 6.86
CA ARG A 288 5.40 -7.14 8.23
C ARG A 288 6.45 -6.10 8.60
N LEU A 289 6.24 -5.43 9.74
CA LEU A 289 7.17 -4.45 10.29
C LEU A 289 7.32 -4.77 11.78
N ASP A 290 8.56 -5.00 12.17
CA ASP A 290 8.92 -5.31 13.56
C ASP A 290 9.61 -4.12 14.22
N ASP A 291 9.49 -4.02 15.54
CA ASP A 291 10.22 -3.08 16.40
C ASP A 291 10.17 -1.61 15.96
N PHE A 292 8.97 -1.02 15.93
CA PHE A 292 8.77 0.41 15.67
C PHE A 292 8.03 1.10 16.81
N SER A 293 8.12 2.42 16.87
CA SER A 293 7.37 3.22 17.86
C SER A 293 6.64 4.35 17.18
N VAL A 294 5.41 4.62 17.62
CA VAL A 294 4.63 5.79 17.22
C VAL A 294 4.76 6.85 18.29
N ASN A 295 5.44 7.94 17.97
CA ASN A 295 5.57 9.11 18.80
C ASN A 295 4.37 10.03 18.62
N ARG A 296 3.99 10.72 19.70
CA ARG A 296 2.96 11.76 19.69
C ARG A 296 3.58 13.10 20.07
N PRO A 297 3.22 14.21 19.40
CA PRO A 297 3.54 15.54 19.90
C PRO A 297 2.94 15.75 21.31
N GLY A 298 3.79 15.99 22.32
CA GLY A 298 3.37 16.22 23.71
C GLY A 298 4.19 15.41 24.74
N ASP A 299 3.66 15.30 25.97
CA ASP A 299 4.27 14.56 27.10
C ASP A 299 3.67 13.15 27.25
N VAL A 300 3.35 12.49 26.14
CA VAL A 300 2.80 11.12 26.13
C VAL A 300 3.91 10.18 25.71
N SER A 301 4.12 9.10 26.47
CA SER A 301 5.13 8.09 26.13
C SER A 301 4.84 7.50 24.74
N PRO A 302 5.88 7.30 23.90
CA PRO A 302 5.72 6.67 22.60
C PRO A 302 5.02 5.31 22.70
N LEU A 303 4.19 5.01 21.71
CA LEU A 303 3.54 3.71 21.61
C LEU A 303 4.46 2.74 20.86
N GLY A 304 5.17 1.92 21.62
CA GLY A 304 6.04 0.88 21.07
C GLY A 304 5.26 -0.35 20.59
N VAL A 305 5.65 -0.85 19.43
CA VAL A 305 5.06 -1.99 18.75
C VAL A 305 6.18 -2.94 18.33
N SER A 306 6.29 -4.07 19.03
CA SER A 306 7.36 -5.04 18.82
C SER A 306 7.14 -5.86 17.55
N GLN A 307 5.88 -6.16 17.19
CA GLN A 307 5.56 -6.90 15.96
C GLN A 307 4.28 -6.38 15.34
N THR A 308 4.26 -6.26 14.02
CA THR A 308 3.05 -5.96 13.25
C THR A 308 3.05 -6.66 11.91
N SER A 309 1.88 -7.18 11.54
CA SER A 309 1.65 -7.67 10.19
C SER A 309 0.24 -7.36 9.74
N PHE A 310 0.07 -7.00 8.48
CA PHE A 310 -1.24 -6.77 7.89
C PHE A 310 -1.18 -6.90 6.37
N GLN A 311 -2.34 -7.13 5.77
CA GLN A 311 -2.55 -7.04 4.34
C GLN A 311 -3.24 -5.72 4.02
N VAL A 312 -2.80 -5.01 2.98
CA VAL A 312 -3.45 -3.78 2.51
C VAL A 312 -3.89 -3.97 1.09
N SER A 313 -5.14 -3.63 0.81
CA SER A 313 -5.62 -3.39 -0.55
C SER A 313 -6.06 -1.95 -0.73
N LEU A 314 -5.52 -1.27 -1.74
CA LEU A 314 -6.02 0.02 -2.22
C LEU A 314 -6.77 -0.20 -3.53
N ASP A 315 -7.96 0.37 -3.63
CA ASP A 315 -8.74 0.45 -4.87
C ASP A 315 -9.13 1.90 -5.08
N SER A 316 -8.59 2.51 -6.12
CA SER A 316 -8.76 3.92 -6.42
C SER A 316 -9.25 4.07 -7.86
N SER A 317 -10.33 4.82 -8.02
CA SER A 317 -10.98 5.12 -9.30
C SER A 317 -11.57 6.53 -9.26
N LYS A 318 -12.18 6.95 -10.37
CA LYS A 318 -12.91 8.24 -10.43
C LYS A 318 -14.15 8.29 -9.54
N GLU A 319 -14.72 7.15 -9.18
CA GLU A 319 -15.96 7.07 -8.41
C GLU A 319 -15.71 6.78 -6.92
N LYS A 320 -14.60 6.12 -6.62
CA LYS A 320 -14.35 5.55 -5.30
C LYS A 320 -12.86 5.49 -4.97
N HIS A 321 -12.53 5.80 -3.72
CA HIS A 321 -11.28 5.44 -3.10
C HIS A 321 -11.55 4.53 -1.91
N ALA A 322 -10.94 3.35 -1.88
CA ALA A 322 -11.05 2.41 -0.78
C ALA A 322 -9.67 1.91 -0.35
N ILE A 323 -9.48 1.86 0.96
CA ILE A 323 -8.32 1.29 1.63
C ILE A 323 -8.84 0.24 2.58
N THR A 324 -8.41 -1.00 2.42
CA THR A 324 -8.78 -2.09 3.31
C THR A 324 -7.53 -2.70 3.91
N PHE A 325 -7.45 -2.67 5.24
CA PHE A 325 -6.51 -3.46 6.00
C PHE A 325 -7.19 -4.76 6.40
N SER A 326 -6.53 -5.90 6.24
CA SER A 326 -7.05 -7.22 6.60
C SER A 326 -6.02 -8.03 7.36
N ASN A 327 -6.50 -8.95 8.19
CA ASN A 327 -5.64 -9.81 9.02
C ASN A 327 -4.61 -8.99 9.82
N VAL A 328 -5.06 -7.89 10.42
CA VAL A 328 -4.16 -6.98 11.14
C VAL A 328 -3.80 -7.63 12.46
N PHE A 329 -2.52 -7.84 12.67
CA PHE A 329 -1.95 -8.28 13.93
C PHE A 329 -0.95 -7.25 14.42
N ALA A 330 -1.02 -6.93 15.71
CA ALA A 330 0.01 -6.14 16.38
C ALA A 330 0.25 -6.65 17.80
N LEU A 331 1.52 -6.64 18.21
CA LEU A 331 1.97 -6.88 19.57
C LEU A 331 2.64 -5.61 20.08
N PHE A 332 2.06 -5.01 21.11
CA PHE A 332 2.59 -3.81 21.74
C PHE A 332 3.59 -4.18 22.84
N ASP A 333 4.56 -3.29 23.11
CA ASP A 333 5.61 -3.51 24.12
C ASP A 333 5.04 -3.74 25.54
N GLY A 334 3.84 -3.23 25.80
CA GLY A 334 3.09 -3.48 27.04
C GLY A 334 2.49 -4.89 27.17
N GLY A 335 2.74 -5.78 26.21
CA GLY A 335 2.24 -7.16 26.16
C GLY A 335 0.81 -7.31 25.65
N LEU A 336 0.14 -6.21 25.28
CA LEU A 336 -1.17 -6.28 24.63
C LEU A 336 -0.99 -6.79 23.19
N SER A 337 -1.71 -7.85 22.83
CA SER A 337 -1.84 -8.28 21.44
C SER A 337 -3.22 -7.92 20.90
N THR A 338 -3.30 -7.54 19.64
CA THR A 338 -4.57 -7.28 18.96
C THR A 338 -4.65 -8.01 17.63
N HIS A 339 -5.85 -8.46 17.30
CA HIS A 339 -6.20 -8.96 15.98
C HIS A 339 -7.42 -8.19 15.49
N LEU A 340 -7.36 -7.65 14.27
CA LEU A 340 -8.52 -7.07 13.61
C LEU A 340 -8.70 -7.76 12.26
N ASP A 341 -9.87 -8.34 12.05
CA ASP A 341 -10.24 -9.01 10.81
C ASP A 341 -10.13 -8.05 9.62
N VAL A 342 -10.71 -6.85 9.79
CA VAL A 342 -10.77 -5.84 8.74
C VAL A 342 -10.85 -4.43 9.31
N VAL A 343 -10.12 -3.49 8.70
CA VAL A 343 -10.35 -2.05 8.82
C VAL A 343 -10.49 -1.49 7.42
N ARG A 344 -11.72 -1.17 7.01
CA ARG A 344 -12.04 -0.63 5.69
C ARG A 344 -12.39 0.84 5.79
N MET A 345 -11.67 1.68 5.04
CA MET A 345 -11.93 3.10 4.88
C MET A 345 -12.30 3.33 3.41
N GLU A 346 -13.47 3.90 3.18
CA GLU A 346 -14.02 4.10 1.84
C GLU A 346 -14.54 5.52 1.70
N ARG A 347 -14.22 6.15 0.56
CA ARG A 347 -14.76 7.42 0.13
C ARG A 347 -15.43 7.25 -1.23
N ASP A 348 -16.74 7.46 -1.24
CA ASP A 348 -17.55 7.60 -2.44
C ASP A 348 -17.44 9.06 -2.93
N LEU A 349 -16.87 9.24 -4.12
CA LEU A 349 -16.63 10.55 -4.71
C LEU A 349 -17.88 11.13 -5.39
N VAL A 350 -18.86 10.29 -5.73
CA VAL A 350 -20.13 10.70 -6.35
C VAL A 350 -21.08 11.24 -5.30
N LEU A 351 -21.20 10.53 -4.17
CA LEU A 351 -22.08 10.90 -3.06
C LEU A 351 -21.40 11.79 -2.01
N GLY A 352 -20.07 11.94 -2.06
CA GLY A 352 -19.31 12.64 -1.00
C GLY A 352 -19.35 11.91 0.35
N LYS A 353 -19.72 10.63 0.35
CA LYS A 353 -19.88 9.81 1.55
C LYS A 353 -18.56 9.16 1.92
N ASN A 354 -18.17 9.29 3.18
CA ASN A 354 -17.07 8.53 3.76
C ASN A 354 -17.63 7.47 4.69
N GLN A 355 -16.98 6.32 4.75
CA GLN A 355 -17.38 5.20 5.58
C GLN A 355 -16.15 4.48 6.12
N VAL A 356 -16.18 4.18 7.42
CA VAL A 356 -15.16 3.40 8.11
C VAL A 356 -15.85 2.21 8.76
N VAL A 357 -15.40 1.00 8.42
CA VAL A 357 -15.93 -0.25 8.97
C VAL A 357 -14.79 -1.04 9.59
N THR A 358 -14.99 -1.47 10.83
CA THR A 358 -14.09 -2.39 11.53
C THR A 358 -14.88 -3.43 12.33
N ARG A 359 -14.23 -4.54 12.65
CA ARG A 359 -14.80 -5.67 13.42
C ARG A 359 -13.80 -6.15 14.46
N ASP A 360 -14.35 -6.80 15.48
CA ASP A 360 -13.59 -7.49 16.53
C ASP A 360 -12.59 -6.58 17.27
N LEU A 361 -12.96 -5.30 17.41
CA LEU A 361 -12.12 -4.31 18.08
C LEU A 361 -12.25 -4.44 19.60
N SER A 362 -11.18 -4.85 20.28
CA SER A 362 -11.17 -4.93 21.75
C SER A 362 -11.24 -3.55 22.39
N LEU A 363 -11.97 -3.42 23.50
CA LEU A 363 -12.02 -2.17 24.26
C LEU A 363 -10.66 -1.81 24.88
N ASP A 364 -9.80 -2.80 25.11
CA ASP A 364 -8.40 -2.60 25.50
C ASP A 364 -7.60 -1.86 24.42
N LEU A 365 -7.77 -2.24 23.15
CA LEU A 365 -7.16 -1.53 22.03
C LEU A 365 -7.76 -0.13 21.87
N VAL A 366 -9.09 0.02 22.02
CA VAL A 366 -9.76 1.33 21.99
C VAL A 366 -9.18 2.27 23.06
N LYS A 367 -8.93 1.78 24.27
CA LYS A 367 -8.28 2.55 25.32
C LYS A 367 -6.83 2.91 25.00
N LEU A 368 -6.07 1.95 24.49
CA LEU A 368 -4.67 2.16 24.13
C LEU A 368 -4.54 3.24 23.07
N ILE A 369 -5.28 3.12 21.97
CA ILE A 369 -5.30 4.10 20.88
C ILE A 369 -5.94 5.41 21.34
N GLY A 370 -7.02 5.34 22.11
CA GLY A 370 -7.74 6.50 22.64
C GLY A 370 -6.84 7.42 23.47
N ARG A 371 -5.96 6.87 24.30
CA ARG A 371 -4.95 7.65 25.06
C ARG A 371 -3.94 8.33 24.15
N GLN A 372 -3.65 7.74 23.00
CA GLN A 372 -2.70 8.27 22.02
C GLN A 372 -3.35 9.24 21.03
N THR A 373 -4.67 9.34 20.95
CA THR A 373 -5.37 10.12 19.91
C THR A 373 -6.24 11.23 20.47
N LEU A 374 -6.87 11.05 21.64
CA LEU A 374 -7.83 11.98 22.20
C LEU A 374 -7.16 13.12 22.98
N GLU A 375 -7.44 14.37 22.58
CA GLU A 375 -6.97 15.58 23.28
C GLU A 375 -8.00 16.16 24.24
N ASN A 376 -9.29 15.94 23.96
CA ASN A 376 -10.35 16.56 24.75
C ASN A 376 -10.49 15.85 26.12
N PRO A 377 -10.31 16.58 27.25
CA PRO A 377 -10.37 15.99 28.58
C PRO A 377 -11.70 15.28 28.89
N LYS A 378 -12.81 15.76 28.30
CA LYS A 378 -14.13 15.15 28.47
C LYS A 378 -14.19 13.75 27.85
N TYR A 379 -13.61 13.56 26.66
CA TYR A 379 -13.59 12.25 26.01
C TYR A 379 -12.54 11.33 26.64
N LEU A 380 -11.41 11.89 27.06
CA LEU A 380 -10.37 11.15 27.77
C LEU A 380 -10.92 10.57 29.09
N SER A 381 -11.62 11.37 29.90
CA SER A 381 -12.23 10.89 31.15
C SER A 381 -13.32 9.83 30.93
N LEU A 382 -14.06 9.88 29.80
CA LEU A 382 -14.97 8.81 29.43
C LEU A 382 -14.22 7.53 29.02
N MET A 383 -13.14 7.68 28.26
CA MET A 383 -12.29 6.57 27.80
C MET A 383 -11.63 5.84 28.99
N GLU A 384 -11.15 6.59 29.97
CA GLU A 384 -10.58 6.04 31.21
C GLU A 384 -11.58 5.26 32.04
N ARG A 385 -12.87 5.59 31.94
CA ARG A 385 -13.95 4.87 32.62
C ARG A 385 -14.34 3.58 31.94
N LEU A 386 -14.00 3.32 30.68
CA LEU A 386 -14.34 2.04 30.05
C LEU A 386 -13.78 0.87 30.87
N LEU A 387 -14.48 -0.26 30.94
CA LEU A 387 -13.95 -1.50 31.48
C LEU A 387 -13.12 -2.22 30.41
N PRO A 388 -11.99 -2.86 30.77
CA PRO A 388 -11.25 -3.73 29.85
C PRO A 388 -12.02 -5.04 29.58
N GLY A 389 -11.65 -5.78 28.53
CA GLY A 389 -12.15 -7.13 28.25
C GLY A 389 -13.45 -7.23 27.45
N GLY A 390 -14.07 -6.12 27.07
CA GLY A 390 -15.18 -6.11 26.12
C GLY A 390 -14.71 -6.01 24.67
N THR A 391 -15.60 -6.31 23.72
CA THR A 391 -15.32 -6.24 22.28
C THR A 391 -16.39 -5.44 21.53
N LEU A 392 -15.98 -4.82 20.43
CA LEU A 392 -16.84 -4.16 19.47
C LEU A 392 -16.84 -4.99 18.18
N ASN A 393 -17.78 -5.93 18.08
CA ASN A 393 -17.88 -6.91 16.99
C ASN A 393 -18.25 -6.28 15.64
N LEU A 394 -18.81 -5.07 15.65
CA LEU A 394 -19.02 -4.25 14.46
C LEU A 394 -18.92 -2.78 14.86
N ILE A 395 -18.21 -2.01 14.05
CA ILE A 395 -18.24 -0.55 14.07
C ILE A 395 -18.37 -0.09 12.62
N ASP A 396 -19.43 0.64 12.32
CA ASP A 396 -19.67 1.25 11.01
C ASP A 396 -19.98 2.73 11.24
N ILE A 397 -19.05 3.58 10.84
CA ILE A 397 -19.17 5.03 10.97
C ILE A 397 -19.22 5.58 9.55
N SER A 398 -20.22 6.41 9.26
CA SER A 398 -20.32 7.10 7.99
C SER A 398 -20.69 8.56 8.16
N TRP A 399 -20.16 9.41 7.30
CA TRP A 399 -20.45 10.84 7.29
C TRP A 399 -20.32 11.39 5.87
N PHE A 400 -21.03 12.46 5.59
CA PHE A 400 -20.86 13.20 4.35
C PHE A 400 -19.80 14.27 4.55
N ALA A 401 -18.84 14.34 3.63
CA ALA A 401 -17.86 15.42 3.63
C ALA A 401 -18.38 16.59 2.79
N ASP A 402 -18.84 17.65 3.47
CA ASP A 402 -18.65 19.00 2.94
C ASP A 402 -17.20 19.43 3.19
N ASN A 403 -16.72 20.52 2.57
CA ASN A 403 -15.32 20.99 2.52
C ASN A 403 -14.62 21.31 3.88
N GLY A 404 -14.95 20.66 5.00
CA GLY A 404 -14.35 20.84 6.32
C GLY A 404 -14.17 19.53 7.12
N ALA A 405 -13.40 19.61 8.21
CA ALA A 405 -13.12 18.46 9.08
C ALA A 405 -14.33 18.13 9.97
N PHE A 406 -14.90 16.93 9.77
CA PHE A 406 -15.90 16.26 10.62
C PHE A 406 -17.04 17.13 11.20
N PRO A 407 -18.09 17.45 10.42
CA PRO A 407 -19.33 17.97 11.01
C PRO A 407 -20.05 16.86 11.78
N ILE A 408 -20.10 16.97 13.11
CA ILE A 408 -20.76 16.00 14.03
C ILE A 408 -22.27 15.83 13.69
N GLY A 409 -22.88 16.77 12.97
CA GLY A 409 -24.31 16.75 12.62
C GLY A 409 -24.73 15.64 11.65
N ASP A 410 -23.86 15.25 10.71
CA ASP A 410 -24.17 14.30 9.62
C ASP A 410 -23.51 12.92 9.81
N VAL A 411 -23.06 12.63 11.03
CA VAL A 411 -22.45 11.34 11.37
C VAL A 411 -23.54 10.31 11.65
N SER A 412 -23.43 9.16 11.00
CA SER A 412 -24.18 7.95 11.34
C SER A 412 -23.22 6.90 11.91
N VAL A 413 -23.57 6.33 13.04
CA VAL A 413 -22.79 5.30 13.73
C VAL A 413 -23.66 4.07 13.94
N GLN A 414 -23.12 2.90 13.65
CA GLN A 414 -23.68 1.63 14.06
C GLN A 414 -22.58 0.83 14.75
N ALA A 415 -22.87 0.30 15.94
CA ALA A 415 -21.94 -0.57 16.63
C ALA A 415 -22.65 -1.74 17.30
N ARG A 416 -21.96 -2.89 17.36
CA ARG A 416 -22.34 -4.04 18.19
C ARG A 416 -21.26 -4.25 19.21
N PHE A 417 -21.65 -4.42 20.46
CA PHE A 417 -20.72 -4.56 21.58
C PHE A 417 -21.10 -5.76 22.44
N GLU A 418 -20.08 -6.37 23.04
CA GLU A 418 -20.20 -7.53 23.89
C GLU A 418 -19.35 -7.33 25.14
N ASN A 419 -19.92 -7.69 26.29
CA ASN A 419 -19.31 -7.52 27.61
C ASN A 419 -18.70 -6.10 27.83
N ALA A 420 -19.34 -5.08 27.27
CA ALA A 420 -18.94 -3.70 27.46
C ALA A 420 -19.26 -3.25 28.90
N GLY A 421 -18.52 -2.26 29.37
CA GLY A 421 -18.78 -1.71 30.69
C GLY A 421 -18.06 -0.40 30.96
N LEU A 422 -18.49 0.24 32.04
CA LEU A 422 -17.98 1.51 32.53
C LEU A 422 -17.79 1.44 34.05
N TYR A 423 -16.66 1.90 34.56
CA TYR A 423 -16.45 2.15 35.98
C TYR A 423 -17.41 3.25 36.48
N ALA A 424 -17.92 3.04 37.69
CA ALA A 424 -18.64 4.07 38.43
C ALA A 424 -17.69 5.24 38.74
N SER A 425 -18.19 6.48 38.64
CA SER A 425 -17.37 7.66 38.93
C SER A 425 -18.25 8.80 39.45
N GLY A 426 -18.00 9.22 40.69
CA GLY A 426 -18.79 10.24 41.37
C GLY A 426 -20.25 9.82 41.51
N LYS A 427 -21.15 10.59 40.91
CA LYS A 427 -22.60 10.28 40.86
C LYS A 427 -23.00 9.46 39.63
N ASN A 428 -22.08 9.16 38.73
CA ASN A 428 -22.37 8.37 37.53
C ASN A 428 -22.25 6.87 37.85
N PRO A 429 -23.33 6.09 37.66
CA PRO A 429 -23.28 4.65 37.85
C PRO A 429 -22.26 3.98 36.94
N GLY A 430 -21.69 2.88 37.42
CA GLY A 430 -20.92 1.93 36.63
C GLY A 430 -21.81 0.79 36.16
N VAL A 431 -21.39 0.12 35.10
CA VAL A 431 -22.09 -1.03 34.54
C VAL A 431 -21.07 -2.02 33.96
N GLN A 432 -21.33 -3.31 34.09
CA GLN A 432 -20.47 -4.37 33.57
C GLN A 432 -21.33 -5.46 32.93
N GLY A 433 -20.86 -6.05 31.83
CA GLY A 433 -21.56 -7.15 31.16
C GLY A 433 -22.57 -6.69 30.10
N LEU A 434 -22.51 -5.44 29.65
CA LEU A 434 -23.44 -4.94 28.63
C LEU A 434 -23.13 -5.58 27.28
N THR A 435 -24.16 -6.20 26.70
CA THR A 435 -24.16 -6.76 25.35
C THR A 435 -25.36 -6.22 24.59
N GLY A 436 -25.13 -5.80 23.35
CA GLY A 436 -26.16 -5.12 22.59
C GLY A 436 -25.69 -4.50 21.28
N ALA A 437 -26.54 -3.65 20.73
CA ALA A 437 -26.28 -2.88 19.53
C ALA A 437 -26.75 -1.45 19.68
N VAL A 438 -25.99 -0.51 19.11
CA VAL A 438 -26.34 0.90 19.04
C VAL A 438 -26.38 1.34 17.58
N LYS A 439 -27.35 2.17 17.25
CA LYS A 439 -27.43 2.91 16.00
C LYS A 439 -27.73 4.37 16.31
N TYR A 440 -26.94 5.28 15.75
CA TYR A 440 -27.13 6.72 15.82
C TYR A 440 -27.14 7.29 14.40
N SER A 441 -28.11 8.14 14.08
CA SER A 441 -28.18 8.85 12.80
C SER A 441 -29.19 9.99 12.90
N LYS A 442 -28.91 11.14 12.28
CA LYS A 442 -29.83 12.29 12.20
C LYS A 442 -30.38 12.74 13.57
N GLU A 443 -29.49 12.86 14.56
CA GLU A 443 -29.84 13.21 15.95
C GLU A 443 -30.89 12.28 16.60
N GLN A 444 -30.94 11.03 16.15
CA GLN A 444 -31.73 9.95 16.74
C GLN A 444 -30.81 8.78 17.09
N PHE A 445 -31.13 8.08 18.17
CA PHE A 445 -30.46 6.83 18.51
C PHE A 445 -31.44 5.74 18.87
N LEU A 446 -31.00 4.50 18.64
CA LEU A 446 -31.60 3.27 19.12
C LEU A 446 -30.49 2.44 19.77
N ILE A 447 -30.72 1.99 20.99
CA ILE A 447 -29.83 1.07 21.70
C ILE A 447 -30.67 -0.14 22.11
N ASP A 448 -30.32 -1.29 21.59
CA ASP A 448 -30.89 -2.58 21.97
C ASP A 448 -29.91 -3.28 22.90
N ILE A 449 -30.38 -3.68 24.08
CA ILE A 449 -29.60 -4.37 25.10
C ILE A 449 -30.22 -5.75 25.31
N ASP A 450 -29.39 -6.78 25.18
CA ASP A 450 -29.71 -8.17 25.52
C ASP A 450 -28.48 -8.73 26.24
N SER A 451 -28.47 -8.57 27.56
CA SER A 451 -27.32 -8.86 28.41
C SER A 451 -27.63 -9.96 29.40
N TYR A 452 -26.63 -10.80 29.64
CA TYR A 452 -26.62 -11.81 30.69
C TYR A 452 -25.53 -11.44 31.71
N ASP A 453 -25.76 -11.77 32.97
CA ASP A 453 -24.80 -11.51 34.07
C ASP A 453 -24.36 -10.03 34.18
N ILE A 454 -25.31 -9.11 34.08
CA ILE A 454 -25.05 -7.68 34.17
C ILE A 454 -24.92 -7.25 35.64
N THR A 455 -23.95 -6.39 35.91
CA THR A 455 -23.81 -5.72 37.21
C THR A 455 -23.93 -4.21 37.02
N LEU A 456 -24.88 -3.60 37.74
CA LEU A 456 -25.07 -2.16 37.82
C LEU A 456 -24.48 -1.66 39.14
N ASP A 457 -23.33 -1.00 39.07
CA ASP A 457 -22.73 -0.31 40.21
C ASP A 457 -23.35 1.09 40.34
N ALA A 458 -24.50 1.14 40.98
CA ALA A 458 -25.20 2.36 41.34
C ALA A 458 -25.10 2.63 42.85
N SER A 459 -23.93 2.39 43.46
CA SER A 459 -23.70 2.52 44.92
C SER A 459 -23.96 3.94 45.47
N ALA A 460 -24.02 4.96 44.61
CA ALA A 460 -24.48 6.31 44.98
C ALA A 460 -25.99 6.37 45.32
N PHE A 461 -26.79 5.42 44.80
CA PHE A 461 -28.24 5.38 44.91
C PHE A 461 -28.76 4.17 45.69
N PHE A 462 -28.03 3.05 45.70
CA PHE A 462 -28.39 1.80 46.36
C PHE A 462 -27.32 1.41 47.40
N SER A 463 -27.64 0.47 48.30
CA SER A 463 -26.68 0.05 49.34
C SER A 463 -25.59 -0.89 48.84
N GLN A 464 -25.76 -1.48 47.67
CA GLN A 464 -24.82 -2.40 47.03
C GLN A 464 -25.05 -2.37 45.51
N PRO A 465 -24.08 -2.87 44.72
CA PRO A 465 -24.29 -3.11 43.30
C PRO A 465 -25.49 -4.04 43.06
N LEU A 466 -26.23 -3.77 41.99
CA LEU A 466 -27.37 -4.57 41.58
C LEU A 466 -26.94 -5.55 40.51
N TYR A 467 -27.18 -6.84 40.72
CA TYR A 467 -26.85 -7.89 39.76
C TYR A 467 -28.13 -8.41 39.10
N PHE A 468 -28.11 -8.62 37.78
CA PHE A 468 -29.18 -9.26 37.03
C PHE A 468 -28.62 -10.41 36.19
N SER A 469 -29.23 -11.58 36.28
CA SER A 469 -28.87 -12.73 35.43
C SER A 469 -29.29 -12.52 33.98
N GLU A 470 -30.39 -11.80 33.77
CA GLU A 470 -30.87 -11.39 32.45
C GLU A 470 -31.36 -9.94 32.53
N PHE A 471 -30.98 -9.13 31.53
CA PHE A 471 -31.47 -7.77 31.36
C PHE A 471 -31.65 -7.46 29.88
N LYS A 472 -32.90 -7.19 29.50
CA LYS A 472 -33.28 -6.79 28.15
C LYS A 472 -33.90 -5.41 28.18
N SER A 473 -33.57 -4.56 27.22
CA SER A 473 -34.21 -3.25 27.08
C SER A 473 -33.96 -2.63 25.72
N MET A 474 -34.90 -1.81 25.26
CA MET A 474 -34.73 -0.94 24.10
C MET A 474 -34.74 0.53 24.55
N PHE A 475 -33.67 1.27 24.24
CA PHE A 475 -33.63 2.72 24.39
C PHE A 475 -33.79 3.38 23.03
N THR A 476 -34.70 4.33 22.93
CA THR A 476 -34.83 5.21 21.76
C THR A 476 -34.69 6.64 22.20
N GLY A 477 -33.89 7.43 21.49
CA GLY A 477 -33.76 8.85 21.78
C GLY A 477 -33.89 9.68 20.52
N LYS A 478 -34.51 10.85 20.65
CA LYS A 478 -34.50 11.87 19.60
C LYS A 478 -34.27 13.24 20.21
N LYS A 479 -33.59 14.10 19.46
CA LYS A 479 -33.41 15.49 19.85
C LYS A 479 -34.59 16.33 19.36
N ILE A 480 -35.32 16.97 20.27
CA ILE A 480 -36.41 17.91 19.98
C ILE A 480 -36.08 19.25 20.61
N SER A 481 -36.09 20.33 19.83
CA SER A 481 -35.84 21.69 20.35
C SER A 481 -34.54 21.81 21.14
N GLY A 482 -33.50 21.07 20.74
CA GLY A 482 -32.19 21.03 21.42
C GLY A 482 -32.11 20.12 22.64
N LEU A 483 -33.22 19.54 23.09
CA LEU A 483 -33.29 18.64 24.24
C LEU A 483 -33.39 17.19 23.79
N TRP A 484 -32.78 16.27 24.54
CA TRP A 484 -32.93 14.84 24.29
C TRP A 484 -34.15 14.29 25.03
N GLU A 485 -35.10 13.75 24.28
CA GLU A 485 -36.14 12.87 24.82
C GLU A 485 -35.69 11.42 24.62
N ILE A 486 -35.64 10.66 25.72
CA ILE A 486 -35.17 9.28 25.74
C ILE A 486 -36.26 8.42 26.36
N ASP A 487 -36.70 7.41 25.62
CA ASP A 487 -37.64 6.39 26.07
C ASP A 487 -36.89 5.06 26.26
N MET A 488 -37.09 4.45 27.42
CA MET A 488 -36.62 3.11 27.75
C MET A 488 -37.84 2.19 27.84
N THR A 489 -37.93 1.24 26.91
CA THR A 489 -39.10 0.36 26.74
C THR A 489 -38.66 -1.09 26.65
N GLY A 490 -39.64 -2.01 26.76
CA GLY A 490 -39.38 -3.44 26.68
C GLY A 490 -38.40 -3.94 27.76
N VAL A 491 -38.31 -3.25 28.91
CA VAL A 491 -37.38 -3.64 29.95
C VAL A 491 -37.89 -4.90 30.62
N ALA A 492 -37.08 -5.94 30.59
CA ALA A 492 -37.27 -7.16 31.36
C ALA A 492 -35.98 -7.44 32.12
N PHE A 493 -36.10 -7.72 33.41
CA PHE A 493 -34.97 -8.04 34.26
C PHE A 493 -35.30 -9.23 35.15
N SER A 494 -34.29 -10.06 35.42
CA SER A 494 -34.43 -11.18 36.35
C SER A 494 -33.11 -11.45 37.08
N ASN A 495 -33.22 -11.97 38.30
CA ASN A 495 -32.15 -12.60 39.06
C ASN A 495 -32.74 -13.62 40.05
N ALA A 496 -31.90 -14.15 40.94
CA ALA A 496 -32.34 -15.10 41.96
C ALA A 496 -33.36 -14.51 42.96
N ASP A 497 -33.33 -13.20 43.18
CA ASP A 497 -34.12 -12.52 44.20
C ASP A 497 -35.42 -11.92 43.64
N LEU A 498 -35.45 -11.50 42.37
CA LEU A 498 -36.59 -10.79 41.77
C LEU A 498 -36.62 -10.88 40.24
N ALA A 499 -37.84 -10.78 39.70
CA ALA A 499 -38.10 -10.68 38.27
C ALA A 499 -39.23 -9.68 38.00
N GLY A 500 -39.13 -8.96 36.90
CA GLY A 500 -40.12 -7.97 36.54
C GLY A 500 -39.84 -7.20 35.26
N THR A 501 -40.61 -6.15 35.06
CA THR A 501 -40.52 -5.26 33.91
C THR A 501 -40.44 -3.80 34.33
N ALA A 502 -39.89 -2.97 33.46
CA ALA A 502 -39.85 -1.53 33.68
C ALA A 502 -40.07 -0.75 32.37
N ALA A 503 -40.42 0.51 32.53
CA ALA A 503 -40.40 1.50 31.47
C ALA A 503 -39.98 2.84 32.07
N ALA A 504 -39.21 3.62 31.32
CA ALA A 504 -38.85 4.96 31.75
C ALA A 504 -38.88 5.94 30.60
N ARG A 505 -39.17 7.20 30.92
CA ARG A 505 -39.02 8.32 30.00
C ARG A 505 -38.22 9.41 30.68
N VAL A 506 -37.19 9.89 29.98
CA VAL A 506 -36.30 10.95 30.46
C VAL A 506 -36.25 12.09 29.45
N VAL A 507 -36.41 13.32 29.94
CA VAL A 507 -36.12 14.53 29.16
C VAL A 507 -34.88 15.18 29.75
N ILE A 508 -33.77 15.17 29.00
CA ILE A 508 -32.48 15.69 29.46
C ILE A 508 -32.41 17.20 29.26
N LEU A 509 -32.28 17.95 30.36
CA LEU A 509 -32.25 19.42 30.42
C LEU A 509 -30.85 19.92 30.81
N GLU A 510 -29.98 20.25 29.85
CA GLU A 510 -28.58 20.74 30.00
C GLU A 510 -27.63 19.85 30.87
N GLU A 511 -28.06 19.43 32.06
CA GLU A 511 -27.43 18.53 33.03
C GLU A 511 -28.41 17.41 33.46
N PHE A 512 -27.88 16.21 33.73
CA PHE A 512 -28.70 15.06 34.16
C PHE A 512 -29.47 15.35 35.47
N GLU A 513 -28.94 16.22 36.34
CA GLU A 513 -29.57 16.57 37.63
C GLU A 513 -30.86 17.40 37.50
N LYS A 514 -31.03 18.14 36.40
CA LYS A 514 -32.23 18.93 36.13
C LYS A 514 -33.27 18.19 35.30
N SER A 515 -32.95 16.96 34.90
CA SER A 515 -33.75 16.16 33.97
C SER A 515 -34.97 15.56 34.67
N MET A 516 -36.09 15.47 33.96
CA MET A 516 -37.30 14.82 34.47
C MET A 516 -37.26 13.33 34.10
N LEU A 517 -37.37 12.45 35.11
CA LEU A 517 -37.44 11.00 34.96
C LEU A 517 -38.83 10.53 35.41
N ASP A 518 -39.60 9.98 34.48
CA ASP A 518 -40.76 9.15 34.77
C ASP A 518 -40.31 7.68 34.71
N LEU A 519 -40.50 6.93 35.80
CA LEU A 519 -40.07 5.54 35.91
C LEU A 519 -41.22 4.71 36.46
N GLN A 520 -41.59 3.68 35.71
CA GLN A 520 -42.57 2.68 36.12
C GLN A 520 -41.87 1.33 36.23
N VAL A 521 -42.04 0.67 37.37
CA VAL A 521 -41.48 -0.66 37.62
C VAL A 521 -42.59 -1.58 38.09
N LYS A 522 -42.72 -2.73 37.45
CA LYS A 522 -43.60 -3.82 37.83
C LYS A 522 -42.73 -5.00 38.26
N VAL A 523 -42.91 -5.45 39.49
CA VAL A 523 -42.20 -6.62 40.02
C VAL A 523 -43.19 -7.78 40.03
N ASP A 524 -42.90 -8.81 39.24
CA ASP A 524 -43.76 -9.99 39.10
C ASP A 524 -43.44 -11.03 40.19
N GLN A 525 -42.17 -11.15 40.58
CA GLN A 525 -41.70 -12.04 41.64
C GLN A 525 -40.61 -11.35 42.47
N VAL A 526 -40.61 -11.55 43.79
CA VAL A 526 -39.56 -11.04 44.68
C VAL A 526 -39.44 -11.84 45.98
N GLU A 527 -38.20 -12.11 46.42
CA GLU A 527 -37.86 -12.64 47.74
C GLU A 527 -37.93 -11.49 48.76
N LEU A 528 -38.91 -11.55 49.68
CA LEU A 528 -39.22 -10.44 50.58
C LEU A 528 -38.07 -10.04 51.52
N ASN A 529 -37.26 -11.02 51.95
CA ASN A 529 -36.06 -10.81 52.77
C ASN A 529 -34.93 -10.07 52.02
N ARG A 530 -34.93 -10.11 50.68
CA ARG A 530 -33.95 -9.43 49.81
C ARG A 530 -34.40 -8.06 49.34
N LEU A 531 -35.70 -7.76 49.37
CA LEU A 531 -36.28 -6.48 48.95
C LEU A 531 -35.54 -5.22 49.49
N PRO A 532 -35.09 -5.15 50.77
CA PRO A 532 -34.38 -3.99 51.30
C PRO A 532 -33.10 -3.59 50.53
N PHE A 533 -32.49 -4.51 49.78
CA PHE A 533 -31.29 -4.26 48.97
C PHE A 533 -31.58 -3.52 47.66
N TYR A 534 -32.81 -3.66 47.14
CA TYR A 534 -33.26 -3.05 45.89
C TYR A 534 -33.98 -1.72 46.09
N LEU A 535 -34.08 -1.24 47.34
CA LEU A 535 -34.66 0.06 47.66
C LEU A 535 -33.60 1.17 47.61
N PRO A 536 -33.89 2.31 46.96
CA PRO A 536 -33.00 3.46 46.97
C PRO A 536 -32.65 3.95 48.38
N SER A 537 -31.40 4.37 48.59
CA SER A 537 -30.84 4.85 49.85
C SER A 537 -31.58 6.04 50.46
N ARG A 538 -32.37 6.78 49.67
CA ARG A 538 -33.24 7.87 50.13
C ARG A 538 -34.48 7.37 50.89
N LEU A 539 -34.94 6.15 50.66
CA LEU A 539 -36.13 5.56 51.28
C LEU A 539 -35.83 4.90 52.64
N LYS A 540 -35.08 5.60 53.51
CA LYS A 540 -34.61 5.04 54.80
C LYS A 540 -35.74 4.49 55.68
N LYS A 541 -36.87 5.21 55.79
CA LYS A 541 -38.02 4.78 56.62
C LYS A 541 -38.64 3.47 56.13
N THR A 542 -38.85 3.36 54.81
CA THR A 542 -39.40 2.15 54.19
C THR A 542 -38.45 0.96 54.35
N LYS A 543 -37.15 1.19 54.17
CA LYS A 543 -36.12 0.17 54.36
C LYS A 543 -36.10 -0.37 55.79
N SER A 544 -36.09 0.51 56.79
CA SER A 544 -36.13 0.11 58.20
C SER A 544 -37.42 -0.63 58.58
N TRP A 545 -38.55 -0.29 57.94
CA TRP A 545 -39.81 -1.00 58.18
C TRP A 545 -39.75 -2.46 57.71
N PHE A 546 -39.18 -2.73 56.53
CA PHE A 546 -39.02 -4.09 56.02
C PHE A 546 -38.03 -4.91 56.85
N GLN A 547 -36.87 -4.33 57.20
CA GLN A 547 -35.84 -5.02 57.99
C GLN A 547 -36.30 -5.45 59.39
N ASN A 548 -37.33 -4.81 59.94
CA ASN A 548 -37.86 -5.12 61.27
C ASN A 548 -39.03 -6.11 61.25
N ARG A 549 -39.58 -6.46 60.07
CA ARG A 549 -40.82 -7.25 59.95
C ARG A 549 -40.70 -8.51 59.08
N VAL A 550 -39.69 -8.59 58.23
CA VAL A 550 -39.31 -9.75 57.43
C VAL A 550 -37.97 -10.22 57.92
#